data_AF-A0A179DB95-F1
#
_entry.id   AF-A0A179DB95-F1
#
_cell.length_a   1.000
_cell.length_b   1.000
_cell.length_c   1.000
_cell.angle_alpha   90.00
_cell.angle_beta   90.00
_cell.angle_gamma   90.00
#
_symmetry.space_group_name_H-M   'P 1'
#
loop_
_entity.id
_entity.type
_entity.pdbx_description
1 polymer ?
#
loop_
_entity_poly.entity_id
_entity_poly.type
_entity_poly.pdbx_seq_one_letter_code
_entity_poly.pdbx_strand_id
1 'polypeptide(L)'
;MEAFTSYSGRRTRIMGAMGDMVGDMTELVVNDFRTGKEVKFLPKAEDVEGYKNSGHGGGDWLLTRDFVQAVAQKKPEILTSNIDESIESHVMGFMAEKSRKNGKVMEVKL
;
A
#
# COMPACT_ATOMS: atom_id res chain seq x y z
N MET A 1 9.86 4.64 1.24
CA MET A 1 9.82 5.01 -0.20
C MET A 1 8.93 6.21 -0.36
N GLU A 2 9.54 7.39 -0.49
CA GLU A 2 8.89 8.63 -0.90
C GLU A 2 9.58 9.14 -2.16
N ALA A 3 8.84 9.86 -3.01
CA ALA A 3 9.39 10.49 -4.21
C ALA A 3 9.93 11.90 -3.86
N PHE A 4 9.65 12.90 -4.69
CA PHE A 4 10.08 14.29 -4.48
C PHE A 4 9.19 15.03 -3.47
N THR A 5 9.18 14.61 -2.21
CA THR A 5 8.45 15.28 -1.12
C THR A 5 9.42 15.84 -0.07
N SER A 6 9.08 17.00 0.52
CA SER A 6 9.86 17.62 1.61
C SER A 6 9.60 16.98 2.98
N TYR A 7 8.71 15.99 3.02
CA TYR A 7 8.31 15.25 4.21
C TYR A 7 8.27 13.76 3.91
N SER A 8 8.32 12.96 4.97
CA SER A 8 8.17 11.51 4.91
C SER A 8 6.78 11.05 5.36
N GLY A 9 6.45 9.80 5.08
CA GLY A 9 5.14 9.21 5.35
C GLY A 9 4.24 9.17 4.12
N ARG A 10 3.36 8.18 4.10
CA ARG A 10 2.38 7.99 3.04
C ARG A 10 1.03 8.54 3.48
N ARG A 11 0.31 9.16 2.55
CA ARG A 11 -1.09 9.52 2.73
C ARG A 11 -1.95 8.70 1.79
N THR A 12 -2.98 8.09 2.35
CA THR A 12 -3.96 7.30 1.59
C THR A 12 -5.31 8.01 1.71
N ARG A 13 -5.99 8.19 0.58
CA ARG A 13 -7.37 8.65 0.55
C ARG A 13 -8.17 7.83 -0.45
N ILE A 14 -9.22 7.18 0.03
CA ILE A 14 -10.14 6.40 -0.78
C ILE A 14 -11.52 7.05 -0.63
N MET A 15 -12.12 7.46 -1.74
CA MET A 15 -13.43 8.10 -1.76
C MET A 15 -14.44 7.15 -2.40
N GLY A 16 -15.52 6.84 -1.69
CA GLY A 16 -16.61 6.02 -2.16
C GLY A 16 -17.94 6.78 -2.09
N ALA A 17 -18.96 6.25 -2.78
CA ALA A 17 -20.29 6.85 -2.77
C ALA A 17 -20.98 6.80 -1.39
N MET A 18 -20.56 5.89 -0.51
CA MET A 18 -21.17 5.66 0.81
C MET A 18 -20.27 6.06 1.98
N GLY A 19 -19.12 6.66 1.69
CA GLY A 19 -18.12 6.96 2.71
C GLY A 19 -16.75 7.25 2.13
N ASP A 20 -15.83 7.60 3.01
CA ASP A 20 -14.43 7.81 2.67
C ASP A 20 -13.52 7.20 3.73
N MET A 21 -12.26 7.01 3.34
CA MET A 21 -11.19 6.56 4.20
C MET A 21 -9.96 7.44 3.99
N VAL A 22 -9.39 7.94 5.07
CA VAL A 22 -8.15 8.74 5.07
C VAL A 22 -7.17 8.15 6.06
N GLY A 23 -5.92 7.94 5.64
CA GLY A 23 -4.86 7.50 6.53
C GLY A 23 -3.53 8.20 6.26
N ASP A 24 -2.69 8.29 7.29
CA ASP A 24 -1.45 9.07 7.27
C ASP A 24 -0.25 8.35 7.93
N MET A 25 -0.30 7.02 7.99
CA MET A 25 0.63 6.13 8.72
C MET A 25 0.48 6.15 10.26
N THR A 26 -0.24 7.09 10.84
CA THR A 26 -0.49 7.13 12.30
C THR A 26 -1.92 6.74 12.66
N GLU A 27 -2.89 7.20 11.86
CA GLU A 27 -4.28 6.83 11.98
C GLU A 27 -4.87 6.43 10.63
N LEU A 28 -5.96 5.67 10.70
CA LEU A 28 -6.87 5.41 9.59
C LEU A 28 -8.27 5.77 10.05
N VAL A 29 -8.87 6.78 9.41
CA VAL A 29 -10.22 7.25 9.69
C VAL A 29 -11.15 6.76 8.58
N VAL A 30 -12.27 6.17 8.98
CA VAL A 30 -13.32 5.70 8.07
C VAL A 30 -14.63 6.38 8.42
N ASN A 31 -15.23 7.03 7.43
CA ASN A 31 -16.51 7.73 7.54
C ASN A 31 -17.60 6.95 6.80
N ASP A 32 -18.72 6.65 7.46
CA ASP A 32 -19.91 6.07 6.81
C ASP A 32 -21.00 7.14 6.66
N PHE A 33 -21.25 7.58 5.42
CA PHE A 33 -22.21 8.64 5.13
C PHE A 33 -23.67 8.24 5.36
N ARG A 34 -23.98 6.94 5.37
CA ARG A 34 -25.35 6.45 5.59
C ARG A 34 -25.75 6.54 7.05
N THR A 35 -24.77 6.48 7.95
CA THR A 35 -24.99 6.50 9.40
C THR A 35 -24.45 7.75 10.09
N GLY A 36 -23.60 8.53 9.40
CA GLY A 36 -22.88 9.65 9.97
C GLY A 36 -21.82 9.26 11.00
N LYS A 37 -21.49 7.97 11.11
CA LYS A 37 -20.51 7.46 12.07
C LYS A 37 -19.09 7.51 11.51
N GLU A 38 -18.16 7.75 12.42
CA GLU A 38 -16.73 7.72 12.18
C GLU A 38 -16.11 6.56 13.00
N VAL A 39 -15.17 5.84 12.39
CA VAL A 39 -14.31 4.87 13.09
C VAL A 39 -12.87 5.27 12.87
N LYS A 40 -12.11 5.42 13.96
CA LYS A 40 -10.67 5.67 13.93
C LYS A 40 -9.92 4.43 14.36
N PHE A 41 -9.00 3.99 13.51
CA PHE A 41 -8.02 2.98 13.84
C PHE A 41 -6.69 3.67 14.11
N LEU A 42 -6.09 3.38 15.27
CA LEU A 42 -4.79 3.90 15.71
C LEU A 42 -3.79 2.74 15.75
N PRO A 43 -3.29 2.27 14.59
CA PRO A 43 -2.35 1.17 14.54
C PRO A 43 -1.06 1.56 15.30
N LYS A 44 -0.56 0.64 16.11
CA LYS A 44 0.75 0.74 16.72
C LYS A 44 1.67 -0.25 16.02
N ALA A 45 2.60 0.27 15.22
CA ALA A 45 3.70 -0.56 14.74
C ALA A 45 4.60 -0.88 15.93
N GLU A 46 4.74 -2.16 16.26
CA GLU A 46 5.72 -2.61 17.24
C GLU A 46 7.02 -2.91 16.50
N ASP A 47 8.02 -2.07 16.73
CA ASP A 47 9.36 -2.30 16.21
C ASP A 47 10.02 -3.43 16.98
N VAL A 48 10.63 -4.37 16.25
CA VAL A 48 11.51 -5.37 16.85
C VAL A 48 12.78 -4.69 17.35
N GLU A 49 13.26 -5.07 18.53
CA GLU A 49 14.51 -4.55 19.10
C GLU A 49 15.67 -4.77 18.11
N GLY A 50 16.45 -3.72 17.83
CA GLY A 50 17.50 -3.72 16.80
C GLY A 50 17.03 -3.38 15.38
N TYR A 51 15.71 -3.27 15.16
CA TYR A 51 15.08 -2.89 13.88
C TYR A 51 14.22 -1.62 14.00
N LYS A 52 14.42 -0.84 15.06
CA LYS A 52 13.66 0.38 15.35
C LYS A 52 13.74 1.39 14.21
N ASN A 53 12.61 1.99 13.85
CA ASN A 53 12.46 2.89 12.71
C ASN A 53 12.85 2.27 11.34
N SER A 54 12.90 0.94 11.24
CA SER A 54 13.17 0.20 10.01
C SER A 54 11.96 -0.68 9.66
N GLY A 55 12.02 -1.47 8.57
CA GLY A 55 10.96 -2.44 8.25
C GLY A 55 9.63 -1.83 7.78
N HIS A 56 9.61 -0.55 7.38
CA HIS A 56 8.46 0.15 6.81
C HIS A 56 7.18 0.07 7.66
N GLY A 57 7.29 0.26 8.98
CA GLY A 57 6.14 0.20 9.89
C GLY A 57 5.61 -1.22 10.11
N GLY A 58 6.47 -2.23 9.97
CA GLY A 58 6.14 -3.66 10.11
C GLY A 58 5.74 -4.35 8.80
N GLY A 59 5.60 -3.60 7.69
CA GLY A 59 5.21 -4.16 6.40
C GLY A 59 6.19 -5.21 5.86
N ASP A 60 7.49 -4.97 5.96
CA ASP A 60 8.52 -5.90 5.46
C ASP A 60 8.51 -7.23 6.23
N TRP A 61 8.27 -7.16 7.54
CA TRP A 61 8.18 -8.32 8.40
C TRP A 61 6.96 -9.18 8.04
N LEU A 62 5.79 -8.55 7.86
CA LEU A 62 4.57 -9.24 7.46
C LEU A 62 4.70 -9.88 6.06
N LEU A 63 5.32 -9.17 5.11
CA LEU A 63 5.59 -9.71 3.77
C LEU A 63 6.48 -10.95 3.84
N THR A 64 7.57 -10.88 4.61
CA THR A 64 8.50 -12.00 4.78
C THR A 64 7.83 -13.18 5.49
N ARG A 65 7.04 -12.91 6.53
CA ARG A 65 6.24 -13.91 7.24
C ARG A 65 5.31 -14.64 6.27
N ASP A 66 4.56 -13.90 5.46
CA ASP A 66 3.57 -14.49 4.55
C ASP A 66 4.26 -15.32 3.46
N PHE A 67 5.42 -14.89 2.96
CA PHE A 67 6.27 -15.69 2.07
C PHE A 67 6.71 -17.03 2.70
N VAL A 68 7.28 -16.99 3.91
CA VAL A 68 7.72 -18.21 4.61
C VAL A 68 6.54 -19.15 4.85
N GLN A 69 5.38 -18.62 5.23
CA GLN A 69 4.16 -19.40 5.43
C GLN A 69 3.65 -20.05 4.13
N ALA A 70 3.60 -19.29 3.03
CA ALA A 70 3.20 -19.79 1.73
C ALA A 70 4.08 -20.96 1.26
N VAL A 71 5.40 -20.84 1.42
CA VAL A 71 6.36 -21.89 1.06
C VAL A 71 6.21 -23.12 1.96
N ALA A 72 6.21 -22.93 3.29
CA ALA A 72 6.16 -24.03 4.25
C ALA A 72 4.88 -24.85 4.13
N GLN A 73 3.75 -24.18 3.87
CA GLN A 73 2.44 -24.83 3.74
C GLN A 73 2.14 -25.29 2.31
N LYS A 74 2.96 -24.90 1.32
CA LYS A 74 2.70 -25.09 -0.12
C LYS A 74 1.36 -24.47 -0.55
N LYS A 75 1.08 -23.27 -0.04
CA LYS A 75 -0.17 -22.52 -0.23
C LYS A 75 0.12 -21.13 -0.82
N PRO A 76 0.23 -21.01 -2.14
CA PRO A 76 0.51 -19.71 -2.79
C PRO A 76 -0.57 -18.67 -2.51
N GLU A 77 -1.81 -19.08 -2.23
CA GLU A 77 -2.96 -18.21 -1.92
C GLU A 77 -2.81 -17.38 -0.63
N ILE A 78 -1.79 -17.66 0.20
CA ILE A 78 -1.43 -16.80 1.34
C ILE A 78 -0.86 -15.46 0.85
N LEU A 79 -0.23 -15.45 -0.33
CA LEU A 79 0.31 -14.23 -0.92
C LEU A 79 -0.81 -13.45 -1.60
N THR A 80 -0.91 -12.17 -1.28
CA THR A 80 -1.89 -11.24 -1.88
C THR A 80 -1.44 -10.73 -3.25
N SER A 81 -0.22 -11.04 -3.69
CA SER A 81 0.31 -10.66 -5.00
C SER A 81 1.21 -11.77 -5.56
N ASN A 82 0.85 -12.27 -6.73
CA ASN A 82 1.59 -13.18 -7.57
C ASN A 82 2.41 -12.38 -8.62
N ILE A 83 3.01 -13.11 -9.57
CA ILE A 83 3.85 -12.51 -10.60
C ILE A 83 3.04 -11.64 -11.57
N ASP A 84 1.82 -12.04 -11.91
CA ASP A 84 0.95 -11.31 -12.85
C ASP A 84 0.55 -9.95 -12.25
N GLU A 85 0.12 -9.93 -10.98
CA GLU A 85 -0.18 -8.66 -10.28
C GLU A 85 1.06 -7.79 -10.08
N SER A 86 2.23 -8.41 -9.87
CA SER A 86 3.50 -7.66 -9.76
C SER A 86 3.89 -7.00 -11.08
N ILE A 87 3.72 -7.71 -12.21
CA ILE A 87 4.03 -7.21 -13.56
C ILE A 87 3.17 -5.99 -13.91
N GLU A 88 1.89 -5.98 -13.53
CA GLU A 88 0.99 -4.84 -13.74
C GLU A 88 1.61 -3.53 -13.24
N SER A 89 2.15 -3.51 -12.02
CA SER A 89 2.77 -2.32 -11.43
C SER A 89 4.02 -1.85 -12.21
N HIS A 90 4.79 -2.78 -12.77
CA HIS A 90 5.96 -2.46 -13.61
C HIS A 90 5.55 -1.86 -14.95
N VAL A 91 4.53 -2.43 -15.60
CA VAL A 91 3.97 -1.90 -16.85
C VAL A 91 3.47 -0.47 -16.63
N MET A 92 2.73 -0.22 -15.54
CA MET A 92 2.31 1.13 -15.16
C MET A 92 3.50 2.09 -15.02
N GLY A 93 4.59 1.67 -14.37
CA GLY A 93 5.81 2.47 -14.23
C GLY A 93 6.43 2.86 -15.58
N PHE A 94 6.54 1.92 -16.52
CA PHE A 94 7.05 2.21 -17.86
C PHE A 94 6.13 3.15 -18.65
N MET A 95 4.82 2.96 -18.56
CA MET A 95 3.86 3.84 -19.24
C MET A 95 3.84 5.24 -18.63
N ALA A 96 4.02 5.37 -17.32
CA ALA A 96 4.18 6.66 -16.63
C ALA A 96 5.45 7.40 -17.08
N GLU A 97 6.58 6.70 -17.23
CA GLU A 97 7.82 7.30 -17.76
C GLU A 97 7.67 7.72 -19.23
N LYS A 98 6.98 6.91 -20.04
CA LYS A 98 6.64 7.26 -21.43
C LYS A 98 5.71 8.49 -21.48
N SER A 99 4.73 8.58 -20.58
CA SER A 99 3.86 9.76 -20.43
C SER A 99 4.68 11.01 -20.11
N ARG A 100 5.55 10.94 -19.09
CA ARG A 100 6.43 12.05 -18.66
C ARG A 100 7.28 12.59 -19.80
N LYS A 101 7.87 11.71 -20.63
CA LYS A 101 8.72 12.09 -21.77
C LYS A 101 7.95 12.72 -22.94
N ASN A 102 6.71 12.31 -23.16
CA ASN A 102 5.94 12.71 -24.34
C ASN A 102 4.85 13.75 -24.04
N GLY A 103 4.57 14.04 -22.76
CA GLY A 103 3.51 14.95 -22.33
C GLY A 103 2.11 14.48 -22.70
N LYS A 104 1.87 13.17 -22.76
CA LYS A 104 0.60 12.57 -23.20
C LYS A 104 0.16 11.46 -22.26
N VAL A 105 -1.16 11.33 -22.07
CA VAL A 105 -1.74 10.17 -21.39
C VAL A 105 -1.43 8.91 -22.18
N MET A 106 -0.91 7.90 -21.50
CA MET A 106 -0.58 6.63 -22.08
C MET A 106 -1.55 5.55 -21.59
N GLU A 107 -2.04 4.73 -22.51
CA GLU A 107 -2.83 3.55 -22.19
C GLU A 107 -1.96 2.51 -21.48
N VAL A 108 -2.45 1.96 -20.37
CA VAL A 108 -1.86 0.80 -19.70
C VAL A 108 -2.59 -0.43 -20.20
N LYS A 109 -1.88 -1.30 -20.94
CA LYS A 109 -2.41 -2.59 -21.41
C LYS A 109 -1.82 -3.70 -20.57
N LEU A 110 -2.70 -4.48 -19.95
CA LEU A 110 -2.38 -5.62 -19.10
C LEU A 110 -2.72 -6.91 -19.84
#